data_AF-A0A925I6T6-F1
#
_entry.id   AF-A0A925I6T6-F1
#
_cell.length_a   1.000
_cell.length_b   1.000
_cell.length_c   1.000
_cell.angle_alpha   90.00
_cell.angle_beta   90.00
_cell.angle_gamma   90.00
#
_symmetry.space_group_name_H-M   'P 1'
#
loop_
_entity.id
_entity.type
_entity.pdbx_description
1 polymer ?
#
loop_
_entity_poly.entity_id
_entity_poly.type
_entity_poly.pdbx_seq_one_letter_code
_entity_poly.pdbx_strand_id
1 'polypeptide(L)'
;MVLLCINILILCGISFLLFKKFARGNNKIIFPIAFSVRILAGISFAWVYIYIFESEGDTFDYFERAGNLAWIFKNDFWTFFERFISSNTNPSPEYQFSYFNGGALVFIKLLSLLHLVTGGNYWICTICFSVFSFYCSWKLFLALCNFNSKLRFPALIAFHFIPMVLFWNSGCLRGSLINSFLCLSVYFTLEIVRFNATKKTLISMALLAFSLAFL
;
A
#
# COMPACT_ATOMS: atom_id res chain seq x y z
N MET A 1 -11.60 -6.16 19.96
CA MET A 1 -10.37 -6.51 20.69
C MET A 1 -9.67 -7.74 20.12
N VAL A 2 -10.32 -8.91 20.03
CA VAL A 2 -9.68 -10.12 19.45
C VAL A 2 -9.14 -9.89 18.03
N LEU A 3 -9.92 -9.28 17.13
CA LEU A 3 -9.50 -9.01 15.75
C LEU A 3 -8.31 -8.03 15.66
N LEU A 4 -8.23 -7.06 16.56
CA LEU A 4 -7.10 -6.14 16.65
C LEU A 4 -5.82 -6.90 17.02
N CYS A 5 -5.89 -7.78 18.03
CA CYS A 5 -4.75 -8.61 18.43
C CYS A 5 -4.28 -9.52 17.28
N ILE A 6 -5.21 -10.14 16.56
CA ILE A 6 -4.90 -10.98 15.39
C ILE A 6 -4.18 -10.16 14.32
N ASN A 7 -4.69 -8.98 13.98
CA ASN A 7 -4.07 -8.11 12.98
C ASN A 7 -2.67 -7.64 13.39
N ILE A 8 -2.47 -7.29 14.67
CA ILE A 8 -1.15 -6.95 15.20
C ILE A 8 -0.20 -8.15 15.08
N LEU A 9 -0.64 -9.36 15.44
CA LEU A 9 0.18 -10.57 15.30
C LEU A 9 0.56 -10.84 13.84
N ILE A 10 -0.38 -10.68 12.91
CA ILE A 10 -0.12 -10.80 11.46
C ILE A 10 0.90 -9.75 11.01
N LEU A 11 0.74 -8.49 11.40
CA LEU A 11 1.66 -7.41 11.06
C LEU A 11 3.05 -7.64 11.65
N CYS A 12 3.16 -8.10 12.89
CA CYS A 12 4.42 -8.51 13.51
C CYS A 12 5.06 -9.68 12.75
N GLY A 13 4.27 -10.69 12.37
CA GLY A 13 4.72 -11.83 11.58
C GLY A 13 5.26 -11.40 10.21
N ILE A 14 4.53 -10.56 9.48
CA ILE A 14 4.96 -9.99 8.20
C ILE A 14 6.26 -9.18 8.39
N SER A 15 6.32 -8.32 9.42
CA SER A 15 7.50 -7.52 9.72
C SER A 15 8.73 -8.39 9.98
N PHE A 16 8.57 -9.46 10.75
CA PHE A 16 9.63 -10.43 11.03
C PHE A 16 10.08 -11.18 9.77
N LEU A 17 9.15 -11.61 8.91
CA LEU A 17 9.47 -12.26 7.63
C LEU A 17 10.23 -11.31 6.70
N LEU A 18 9.81 -10.04 6.63
CA LEU A 18 10.51 -9.02 5.85
C LEU A 18 11.92 -8.75 6.40
N PHE A 19 12.08 -8.65 7.71
CA PHE A 19 13.39 -8.53 8.36
C PHE A 19 14.29 -9.71 8.00
N LYS A 20 13.83 -10.95 8.18
CA LYS A 20 14.61 -12.16 7.84
C LYS A 20 15.01 -12.20 6.36
N LYS A 21 14.14 -11.69 5.48
CA LYS A 21 14.39 -11.65 4.04
C LYS A 21 15.44 -10.61 3.65
N PHE A 22 15.38 -9.40 4.22
CA PHE A 22 16.13 -8.24 3.71
C PHE A 22 17.25 -7.75 4.61
N ALA A 23 17.22 -8.04 5.91
CA ALA A 23 18.24 -7.63 6.88
C ALA A 23 19.49 -8.54 6.80
N ARG A 24 20.28 -8.37 5.74
CA ARG A 24 21.54 -9.09 5.50
C ARG A 24 22.70 -8.12 5.29
N GLY A 25 23.91 -8.51 5.71
CA GLY A 25 25.11 -7.67 5.62
C GLY A 25 24.88 -6.27 6.18
N ASN A 26 25.27 -5.24 5.42
CA ASN A 26 25.10 -3.83 5.78
C ASN A 26 23.64 -3.38 5.96
N ASN A 27 22.65 -4.17 5.52
CA ASN A 27 21.24 -3.85 5.69
C ASN A 27 20.69 -4.27 7.06
N LYS A 28 21.43 -5.04 7.88
CA LYS A 28 20.95 -5.51 9.19
C LYS A 28 20.55 -4.37 10.13
N ILE A 29 21.24 -3.24 10.05
CA ILE A 29 20.98 -2.05 10.86
C ILE A 29 20.06 -1.08 10.12
N ILE A 30 20.31 -0.87 8.82
CA ILE A 30 19.58 0.14 8.03
C ILE A 30 18.12 -0.27 7.82
N PHE A 31 17.84 -1.55 7.58
CA PHE A 31 16.48 -2.05 7.35
C PHE A 31 15.53 -1.76 8.51
N PRO A 32 15.82 -2.18 9.76
CA PRO A 32 14.91 -1.94 10.88
C PRO A 32 14.73 -0.44 11.15
N ILE A 33 15.77 0.38 11.02
CA ILE A 33 15.65 1.84 11.19
C ILE A 33 14.70 2.43 10.14
N ALA A 34 14.93 2.15 8.86
CA ALA A 34 14.10 2.68 7.78
C ALA A 34 12.66 2.15 7.87
N PHE A 35 12.48 0.89 8.28
CA PHE A 35 11.16 0.30 8.49
C PHE A 35 10.42 0.98 9.64
N SER A 36 11.06 1.12 10.80
CA SER A 36 10.49 1.81 11.96
C SER A 36 10.11 3.24 11.64
N VAL A 37 10.97 4.00 10.95
CA VAL A 37 10.66 5.36 10.51
C VAL A 37 9.43 5.38 9.59
N ARG A 38 9.28 4.40 8.69
CA ARG A 38 8.07 4.30 7.85
C ARG A 38 6.81 4.04 8.66
N ILE A 39 6.85 3.09 9.60
CA ILE A 39 5.69 2.77 10.44
C ILE A 39 5.30 3.99 11.28
N LEU A 40 6.28 4.67 11.88
CA LEU A 40 6.05 5.90 12.63
C LEU A 40 5.46 6.99 11.73
N ALA A 41 5.92 7.15 10.49
CA ALA A 41 5.34 8.10 9.55
C ALA A 41 3.87 7.76 9.22
N GLY A 42 3.51 6.48 9.09
CA GLY A 42 2.13 6.05 8.91
C GLY A 42 1.24 6.30 10.12
N ILE A 43 1.77 6.06 11.32
CA ILE A 43 1.08 6.39 12.58
C ILE A 43 0.87 7.90 12.68
N SER A 44 1.91 8.70 12.43
CA SER A 44 1.82 10.17 12.42
C SER A 44 0.82 10.66 11.38
N PHE A 45 0.79 10.04 10.19
CA PHE A 45 -0.20 10.33 9.17
C PHE A 45 -1.63 10.12 9.68
N ALA A 46 -1.93 8.93 10.21
CA ALA A 46 -3.26 8.65 10.74
C ALA A 46 -3.63 9.57 11.91
N TRP A 47 -2.66 9.88 12.77
CA TRP A 47 -2.85 10.81 13.88
C TRP A 47 -3.22 12.21 13.40
N VAL A 48 -2.48 12.75 12.43
CA VAL A 48 -2.76 14.07 11.83
C VAL A 48 -4.18 14.09 11.23
N TYR A 49 -4.55 13.07 10.46
CA TYR A 49 -5.86 13.05 9.84
C TYR A 49 -7.02 12.88 10.82
N ILE A 50 -6.85 12.09 11.88
CA ILE A 50 -7.89 11.91 12.90
C ILE A 50 -8.05 13.17 13.76
N TYR A 51 -6.95 13.73 14.25
CA TYR A 51 -6.99 14.72 15.32
C TYR A 51 -6.80 16.16 14.86
N ILE A 52 -6.10 16.40 13.75
CA ILE A 52 -5.89 17.75 13.21
C ILE A 52 -6.91 18.06 12.11
N PHE A 53 -7.13 17.11 11.20
CA PHE A 53 -8.13 17.25 10.13
C PHE A 53 -9.50 16.69 10.53
N GLU A 54 -9.73 16.38 11.81
CA GLU A 54 -11.03 15.98 12.36
C GLU A 54 -11.71 14.82 11.60
N SER A 55 -10.90 13.90 11.07
CA SER A 55 -11.34 12.77 10.24
C SER A 55 -11.95 13.16 8.88
N GLU A 56 -11.57 14.32 8.36
CA GLU A 56 -11.95 14.78 7.02
C GLU A 56 -10.87 14.50 5.96
N GLY A 57 -11.29 14.63 4.69
CA GLY A 57 -10.42 14.55 3.52
C GLY A 57 -10.42 13.18 2.83
N ASP A 58 -9.78 13.14 1.65
CA ASP A 58 -9.82 12.00 0.72
C ASP A 58 -9.57 10.63 1.39
N THR A 59 -8.64 10.55 2.35
CA THR A 59 -8.30 9.27 3.01
C THR A 59 -9.49 8.68 3.77
N PHE A 60 -10.28 9.52 4.44
CA PHE A 60 -11.44 9.10 5.20
C PHE A 60 -12.62 8.81 4.28
N ASP A 61 -12.83 9.62 3.25
CA ASP A 61 -13.82 9.35 2.20
C ASP A 61 -13.61 7.96 1.57
N TYR A 62 -12.36 7.62 1.23
CA TYR A 62 -12.03 6.30 0.71
C TYR A 62 -12.31 5.20 1.74
N PHE A 63 -11.96 5.44 2.99
CA PHE A 63 -12.11 4.49 4.08
C PHE A 63 -13.57 4.17 4.38
N GLU A 64 -14.43 5.18 4.51
CA GLU A 64 -15.86 5.00 4.75
C GLU A 64 -16.54 4.26 3.58
N ARG A 65 -16.21 4.64 2.34
CA ARG A 65 -16.75 3.97 1.15
C ARG A 65 -16.29 2.52 1.05
N ALA A 66 -15.04 2.25 1.39
CA ALA A 66 -14.52 0.90 1.50
C ALA A 66 -15.23 0.10 2.60
N GLY A 67 -15.56 0.75 3.72
CA GLY A 67 -16.38 0.21 4.79
C GLY A 67 -17.79 -0.17 4.33
N ASN A 68 -18.45 0.70 3.56
CA ASN A 68 -19.77 0.41 2.98
C ASN A 68 -19.71 -0.79 2.03
N LEU A 69 -18.70 -0.86 1.17
CA LEU A 69 -18.53 -2.01 0.28
C LEU A 69 -18.23 -3.30 1.06
N ALA A 70 -17.42 -3.23 2.12
CA ALA A 70 -17.17 -4.35 3.02
C ALA A 70 -18.41 -4.76 3.84
N TRP A 71 -19.32 -3.82 4.13
CA TRP A 71 -20.60 -4.13 4.76
C TRP A 71 -21.51 -4.89 3.78
N ILE A 72 -21.58 -4.47 2.51
CA ILE A 72 -22.32 -5.21 1.47
C ILE A 72 -21.80 -6.64 1.37
N PHE A 73 -20.48 -6.87 1.37
CA PHE A 73 -19.91 -8.23 1.36
C PHE A 73 -20.48 -9.13 2.46
N LYS A 74 -20.70 -8.61 3.67
CA LYS A 74 -21.19 -9.37 4.81
C LYS A 74 -22.68 -9.72 4.73
N ASN A 75 -23.46 -8.90 4.02
CA ASN A 75 -24.91 -9.05 3.94
C ASN A 75 -25.37 -9.68 2.63
N ASP A 76 -24.70 -9.35 1.52
CA ASP A 76 -24.99 -9.86 0.18
C ASP A 76 -23.69 -9.96 -0.63
N PHE A 77 -23.15 -11.17 -0.64
CA PHE A 77 -21.92 -11.49 -1.36
C PHE A 77 -22.03 -11.29 -2.88
N TRP A 78 -23.20 -11.53 -3.49
CA TRP A 78 -23.39 -11.35 -4.92
C TRP A 78 -23.48 -9.90 -5.34
N THR A 79 -24.22 -9.09 -4.59
CA THR A 79 -24.20 -7.65 -4.80
C THR A 79 -22.79 -7.07 -4.59
N PHE A 80 -22.04 -7.56 -3.60
CA PHE A 80 -20.63 -7.17 -3.46
C PHE A 80 -19.81 -7.54 -4.68
N PHE A 81 -19.88 -8.80 -5.14
CA PHE A 81 -19.04 -9.29 -6.22
C PHE A 81 -19.31 -8.56 -7.53
N GLU A 82 -20.59 -8.31 -7.83
CA GLU A 82 -21.01 -7.50 -8.97
C GLU A 82 -20.41 -6.09 -8.90
N ARG A 83 -20.54 -5.40 -7.75
CA ARG A 83 -19.97 -4.06 -7.53
C ARG A 83 -18.44 -4.05 -7.53
N PHE A 84 -17.82 -5.13 -7.09
CA PHE A 84 -16.37 -5.27 -7.03
C PHE A 84 -15.77 -5.41 -8.44
N ILE A 85 -16.45 -6.10 -9.35
CA ILE A 85 -15.99 -6.28 -10.74
C ILE A 85 -16.45 -5.13 -11.64
N SER A 86 -17.61 -4.54 -11.37
CA SER A 86 -18.16 -3.48 -12.24
C SER A 86 -17.25 -2.25 -12.30
N SER A 87 -17.04 -1.72 -13.50
CA SER A 87 -16.38 -0.43 -13.72
C SER A 87 -17.33 0.75 -13.56
N ASN A 88 -18.63 0.48 -13.41
CA ASN A 88 -19.67 1.50 -13.43
C ASN A 88 -19.83 2.21 -12.08
N THR A 89 -19.82 3.53 -12.17
CA THR A 89 -20.11 4.50 -11.12
C THR A 89 -21.60 4.66 -10.84
N ASN A 90 -22.49 3.91 -11.49
CA ASN A 90 -23.93 4.15 -11.41
C ASN A 90 -24.37 4.16 -9.95
N PRO A 91 -24.69 5.35 -9.41
CA PRO A 91 -25.12 5.44 -8.04
C PRO A 91 -26.51 4.82 -8.02
N SER A 92 -26.68 3.73 -7.28
CA SER A 92 -27.93 3.63 -6.55
C SER A 92 -28.11 4.98 -5.83
N PRO A 93 -29.27 5.65 -5.91
CA PRO A 93 -29.46 7.00 -5.35
C PRO A 93 -29.06 7.14 -3.87
N GLU A 94 -28.96 6.02 -3.14
CA GLU A 94 -28.49 5.94 -1.75
C GLU A 94 -26.95 6.00 -1.58
N TYR A 95 -26.15 5.84 -2.63
CA TYR A 95 -24.68 5.79 -2.55
C TYR A 95 -24.06 6.57 -3.71
N GLN A 96 -23.86 7.87 -3.52
CA GLN A 96 -23.25 8.78 -4.49
C GLN A 96 -21.77 8.41 -4.75
N PHE A 97 -21.54 7.48 -5.69
CA PHE A 97 -20.21 7.18 -6.26
C PHE A 97 -19.76 8.21 -7.32
N SER A 98 -20.57 9.24 -7.57
CA SER A 98 -20.49 10.12 -8.75
C SER A 98 -19.30 11.08 -8.83
N TYR A 99 -18.45 11.20 -7.80
CA TYR A 99 -17.38 12.21 -7.78
C TYR A 99 -15.95 11.66 -7.91
N PHE A 100 -15.78 10.34 -8.03
CA PHE A 100 -14.45 9.74 -8.07
C PHE A 100 -14.15 9.10 -9.43
N ASN A 101 -13.10 9.63 -10.08
CA ASN A 101 -12.50 9.06 -11.30
C ASN A 101 -12.14 7.57 -11.09
N GLY A 102 -12.08 6.77 -12.17
CA GLY A 102 -11.94 5.30 -12.11
C GLY A 102 -10.85 4.77 -11.17
N GLY A 103 -9.74 5.48 -11.02
CA GLY A 103 -8.65 5.08 -10.13
C GLY A 103 -8.94 5.15 -8.63
N ALA A 104 -9.83 6.03 -8.19
CA ALA A 104 -10.29 6.07 -6.80
C ALA A 104 -11.20 4.88 -6.48
N LEU A 105 -11.99 4.40 -7.44
CA LEU A 105 -12.80 3.18 -7.26
C LEU A 105 -11.94 1.94 -7.01
N VAL A 106 -10.82 1.80 -7.74
CA VAL A 106 -9.91 0.66 -7.53
C VAL A 106 -9.24 0.74 -6.16
N PHE A 107 -8.86 1.93 -5.72
CA PHE A 107 -8.36 2.11 -4.36
C PHE A 107 -9.42 1.70 -3.31
N ILE A 108 -10.66 2.16 -3.45
CA ILE A 108 -11.78 1.81 -2.56
C ILE A 108 -12.02 0.29 -2.52
N LYS A 109 -11.99 -0.39 -3.67
CA LYS A 109 -12.15 -1.85 -3.75
C LYS A 109 -11.03 -2.60 -3.04
N LEU A 110 -9.77 -2.21 -3.26
CA LEU A 110 -8.64 -2.82 -2.54
C LEU A 110 -8.72 -2.54 -1.04
N LEU A 111 -9.08 -1.32 -0.66
CA LEU A 111 -9.28 -0.94 0.73
C LEU A 111 -10.45 -1.68 1.37
N SER A 112 -11.53 -2.01 0.64
CA SER A 112 -12.67 -2.76 1.20
C SER A 112 -12.29 -4.19 1.58
N LEU A 113 -11.42 -4.84 0.78
CA LEU A 113 -10.86 -6.14 1.15
C LEU A 113 -10.03 -6.05 2.43
N LEU A 114 -9.21 -4.99 2.54
CA LEU A 114 -8.44 -4.75 3.75
C LEU A 114 -9.36 -4.47 4.94
N HIS A 115 -10.45 -3.75 4.74
CA HIS A 115 -11.48 -3.46 5.74
C HIS A 115 -12.09 -4.74 6.33
N LEU A 116 -12.31 -5.78 5.50
CA LEU A 116 -12.80 -7.07 5.96
C LEU A 116 -11.80 -7.76 6.90
N VAL A 117 -10.52 -7.69 6.59
CA VAL A 117 -9.43 -8.30 7.37
C VAL A 117 -9.15 -7.52 8.67
N THR A 118 -9.13 -6.20 8.59
CA THR A 118 -8.82 -5.32 9.72
C THR A 118 -10.03 -5.04 10.61
N GLY A 119 -11.23 -5.44 10.18
CA GLY A 119 -12.49 -5.11 10.85
C GLY A 119 -12.86 -3.64 10.75
N GLY A 120 -12.37 -2.94 9.73
CA GLY A 120 -12.58 -1.51 9.56
C GLY A 120 -11.86 -0.66 10.59
N ASN A 121 -10.64 -1.03 10.96
CA ASN A 121 -9.78 -0.19 11.79
C ASN A 121 -8.83 0.64 10.93
N TYR A 122 -9.00 1.97 10.96
CA TYR A 122 -8.24 2.91 10.14
C TYR A 122 -6.73 2.88 10.41
N TRP A 123 -6.34 2.75 11.68
CA TRP A 123 -4.92 2.65 12.08
C TRP A 123 -4.26 1.41 11.49
N ILE A 124 -4.93 0.25 11.60
CA ILE A 124 -4.40 -1.00 11.06
C ILE A 124 -4.33 -0.92 9.53
N CYS A 125 -5.36 -0.39 8.86
CA CYS A 125 -5.34 -0.18 7.42
C CYS A 125 -4.14 0.69 7.01
N THR A 126 -3.93 1.81 7.70
CA THR A 126 -2.81 2.71 7.44
C THR A 126 -1.47 2.00 7.60
N ILE A 127 -1.27 1.25 8.70
CA ILE A 127 -0.03 0.48 8.92
C ILE A 127 0.17 -0.58 7.83
N CYS A 128 -0.87 -1.29 7.40
CA CYS A 128 -0.79 -2.24 6.29
C CYS A 128 -0.30 -1.56 5.00
N PHE A 129 -0.83 -0.37 4.67
CA PHE A 129 -0.35 0.43 3.53
C PHE A 129 1.10 0.89 3.73
N SER A 130 1.48 1.34 4.93
CA SER A 130 2.87 1.70 5.24
C SER A 130 3.83 0.54 5.02
N VAL A 131 3.48 -0.67 5.47
CA VAL A 131 4.26 -1.91 5.30
C VAL A 131 4.38 -2.26 3.82
N PHE A 132 3.28 -2.21 3.07
CA PHE A 132 3.29 -2.49 1.64
C PHE A 132 4.15 -1.49 0.86
N SER A 133 4.00 -0.19 1.15
CA SER A 133 4.80 0.88 0.53
C SER A 133 6.29 0.75 0.86
N PHE A 134 6.60 0.42 2.12
CA PHE A 134 7.97 0.11 2.52
C PHE A 134 8.53 -1.05 1.70
N TYR A 135 7.81 -2.16 1.60
CA TYR A 135 8.25 -3.34 0.88
C TYR A 135 8.59 -3.02 -0.59
N CYS A 136 7.73 -2.26 -1.26
CA CYS A 136 7.90 -1.90 -2.66
C CYS A 136 9.11 -0.95 -2.85
N SER A 137 9.19 0.11 -2.06
CA SER A 137 10.30 1.06 -2.11
C SER A 137 11.64 0.43 -1.70
N TRP A 138 11.64 -0.47 -0.72
CA TRP A 138 12.84 -1.20 -0.29
C TRP A 138 13.36 -2.14 -1.37
N LYS A 139 12.48 -2.82 -2.10
CA LYS A 139 12.87 -3.63 -3.27
C LYS A 139 13.57 -2.79 -4.33
N LEU A 140 12.99 -1.63 -4.66
CA LEU A 140 13.60 -0.70 -5.61
C LEU A 140 14.96 -0.20 -5.10
N PHE A 141 15.06 0.19 -3.83
CA PHE A 141 16.32 0.58 -3.20
C PHE A 141 17.41 -0.51 -3.37
N LEU A 142 17.09 -1.77 -3.12
CA LEU A 142 18.04 -2.87 -3.31
C LEU A 142 18.43 -3.07 -4.77
N ALA A 143 17.48 -2.99 -5.70
CA ALA A 143 17.79 -3.07 -7.13
C ALA A 143 18.71 -1.94 -7.57
N LEU A 144 18.48 -0.70 -7.12
CA LEU A 144 19.35 0.44 -7.41
C LEU A 144 20.75 0.26 -6.81
N CYS A 145 20.87 -0.24 -5.58
CA CYS A 145 22.16 -0.54 -4.96
C CYS A 145 22.96 -1.57 -5.77
N ASN A 146 22.26 -2.57 -6.31
CA ASN A 146 22.90 -3.61 -7.10
C ASN A 146 23.20 -3.17 -8.54
N PHE A 147 22.43 -2.22 -9.08
CA PHE A 147 22.67 -1.61 -10.39
C PHE A 147 23.89 -0.67 -10.34
N ASN A 148 23.98 0.18 -9.32
CA ASN A 148 25.13 1.04 -9.08
C ASN A 148 25.28 1.33 -7.58
N SER A 149 26.39 0.85 -6.99
CA SER A 149 26.66 1.00 -5.56
C SER A 149 26.73 2.46 -5.09
N LYS A 150 27.07 3.40 -5.98
CA LYS A 150 27.07 4.85 -5.69
C LYS A 150 25.67 5.40 -5.39
N LEU A 151 24.61 4.74 -5.87
CA LEU A 151 23.22 5.15 -5.64
C LEU A 151 22.69 4.74 -4.26
N ARG A 152 23.44 3.94 -3.49
CA ARG A 152 22.97 3.43 -2.20
C ARG A 152 22.55 4.54 -1.25
N PHE A 153 23.41 5.50 -0.97
CA PHE A 153 23.09 6.57 -0.02
C PHE A 153 21.99 7.51 -0.56
N PRO A 154 22.07 8.02 -1.81
CA PRO A 154 20.99 8.85 -2.38
C PRO A 154 19.62 8.15 -2.38
N ALA A 155 19.56 6.88 -2.80
CA ALA A 155 18.30 6.14 -2.84
C ALA A 155 17.75 5.88 -1.44
N LEU A 156 18.61 5.55 -0.47
CA LEU A 156 18.18 5.36 0.91
C LEU A 156 17.51 6.62 1.46
N ILE A 157 18.15 7.78 1.29
CA ILE A 157 17.61 9.06 1.76
C ILE A 157 16.31 9.40 1.01
N ALA A 158 16.35 9.35 -0.33
CA ALA A 158 15.23 9.76 -1.16
C ALA A 158 13.95 8.98 -0.86
N PHE A 159 14.05 7.66 -0.72
CA PHE A 159 12.87 6.83 -0.50
C PHE A 159 12.45 6.76 0.96
N HIS A 160 13.38 6.75 1.91
CA HIS A 160 13.11 6.36 3.30
C HIS A 160 13.33 7.43 4.36
N PHE A 161 13.90 8.59 4.02
CA PHE A 161 14.19 9.63 5.02
C PHE A 161 13.77 11.05 4.63
N ILE A 162 13.40 11.31 3.36
CA ILE A 162 12.80 12.60 3.00
C ILE A 162 11.40 12.70 3.63
N PRO A 163 11.11 13.69 4.50
CA PRO A 163 9.84 13.77 5.23
C PRO A 163 8.61 13.79 4.33
N MET A 164 8.66 14.54 3.23
CA MET A 164 7.57 14.62 2.25
C MET A 164 7.25 13.25 1.65
N VAL A 165 8.28 12.51 1.22
CA VAL A 165 8.11 11.17 0.65
C VAL A 165 7.65 10.18 1.71
N LEU A 166 8.15 10.30 2.94
CA LEU A 166 7.75 9.47 4.06
C LEU A 166 6.27 9.65 4.39
N PHE A 167 5.83 10.88 4.65
CA PHE A 167 4.49 11.18 5.11
C PHE A 167 3.43 10.76 4.08
N TRP A 168 3.55 11.22 2.83
CA TRP A 168 2.54 10.98 1.79
C TRP A 168 2.53 9.56 1.21
N ASN A 169 3.56 8.74 1.48
CA ASN A 169 3.59 7.34 1.07
C ASN A 169 3.34 6.33 2.20
N SER A 170 3.12 6.79 3.43
CA SER A 170 2.86 5.90 4.56
C SER A 170 1.38 5.80 4.94
N GLY A 171 0.55 6.68 4.39
CA GLY A 171 -0.88 6.78 4.72
C GLY A 171 -1.79 5.79 3.99
N CYS A 172 -3.05 5.74 4.42
CA CYS A 172 -4.13 5.08 3.68
C CYS A 172 -4.61 5.98 2.52
N LEU A 173 -3.74 6.21 1.54
CA LEU A 173 -3.98 7.08 0.39
C LEU A 173 -3.81 6.36 -0.93
N ARG A 174 -4.62 6.75 -1.93
CA ARG A 174 -4.45 6.34 -3.32
C ARG A 174 -3.03 6.62 -3.82
N GLY A 175 -2.48 7.79 -3.49
CA GLY A 175 -1.12 8.17 -3.88
C GLY A 175 -0.04 7.21 -3.34
N SER A 176 -0.17 6.75 -2.10
CA SER A 176 0.74 5.78 -1.51
C SER A 176 0.72 4.44 -2.25
N LEU A 177 -0.46 4.00 -2.70
CA LEU A 177 -0.62 2.78 -3.48
C LEU A 177 0.00 2.93 -4.88
N ILE A 178 -0.28 4.02 -5.59
CA ILE A 178 0.28 4.31 -6.92
C ILE A 178 1.80 4.34 -6.85
N ASN A 179 2.38 5.05 -5.88
CA ASN A 179 3.83 5.13 -5.74
C ASN A 179 4.46 3.76 -5.42
N SER A 180 3.77 2.93 -4.65
CA SER A 180 4.21 1.56 -4.36
C SER A 180 4.28 0.70 -5.62
N PHE A 181 3.23 0.76 -6.46
CA PHE A 181 3.22 0.06 -7.74
C PHE A 181 4.25 0.62 -8.72
N LEU A 182 4.46 1.94 -8.76
CA LEU A 182 5.52 2.56 -9.54
C LEU A 182 6.90 2.04 -9.13
N CYS A 183 7.17 1.96 -7.82
CA CYS A 183 8.43 1.40 -7.31
C CYS A 183 8.62 -0.06 -7.76
N LEU A 184 7.56 -0.87 -7.72
CA LEU A 184 7.61 -2.25 -8.21
C LEU A 184 7.85 -2.31 -9.72
N SER A 185 7.16 -1.49 -10.51
CA SER A 185 7.33 -1.44 -11.96
C SER A 185 8.78 -1.12 -12.34
N VAL A 186 9.37 -0.09 -11.72
CA VAL A 186 10.78 0.25 -11.95
C VAL A 186 11.70 -0.88 -11.49
N TYR A 187 11.43 -1.48 -10.33
CA TYR A 187 12.19 -2.64 -9.84
C TYR A 187 12.21 -3.79 -10.87
N PHE A 188 11.06 -4.17 -11.41
CA PHE A 188 11.01 -5.26 -12.39
C PHE A 188 11.68 -4.90 -13.71
N THR A 189 11.55 -3.65 -14.17
CA THR A 189 12.28 -3.17 -15.35
C THR A 189 13.79 -3.30 -15.17
N LEU A 190 14.32 -2.91 -14.01
CA LEU A 190 15.76 -3.05 -13.71
C LEU A 190 16.20 -4.51 -13.65
N GLU A 191 15.37 -5.40 -13.10
CA GLU A 191 15.68 -6.84 -13.07
C GLU A 191 15.69 -7.46 -14.48
N ILE A 192 14.79 -7.04 -15.38
CA ILE A 192 14.81 -7.49 -16.79
C ILE A 192 16.09 -7.06 -17.48
N VAL A 193 16.44 -5.77 -17.37
CA VAL A 193 17.62 -5.21 -18.04
C VAL A 193 18.92 -5.88 -17.55
N ARG A 194 18.97 -6.29 -16.28
CA ARG A 194 20.20 -6.79 -15.66
C ARG A 194 20.41 -8.31 -15.75
N PHE A 195 19.35 -9.12 -15.66
CA PHE A 195 19.50 -10.57 -15.42
C PHE A 195 19.04 -11.48 -16.56
N ASN A 196 18.71 -10.92 -17.73
CA ASN A 196 17.85 -11.56 -18.73
C ASN A 196 16.47 -11.91 -18.14
N ALA A 197 15.41 -11.56 -18.87
CA ALA A 197 14.05 -11.69 -18.36
C ALA A 197 13.73 -13.14 -17.96
N THR A 198 13.57 -13.40 -16.65
CA THR A 198 13.03 -14.68 -16.20
C THR A 198 11.52 -14.73 -16.44
N LYS A 199 10.95 -15.91 -16.69
CA LYS A 199 9.50 -16.09 -16.84
C LYS A 199 8.71 -15.49 -15.67
N LYS A 200 9.26 -15.56 -14.45
CA LYS A 200 8.67 -14.96 -13.23
C LYS A 200 8.65 -13.44 -13.29
N THR A 201 9.72 -12.81 -13.79
CA THR A 201 9.82 -11.34 -13.95
C THR A 201 8.80 -10.84 -14.97
N LEU A 202 8.66 -11.53 -16.11
CA LEU A 202 7.70 -11.17 -17.17
C LEU A 202 6.25 -11.31 -16.70
N ILE A 203 5.91 -12.41 -16.02
CA ILE A 203 4.57 -12.60 -15.44
C ILE A 203 4.28 -11.49 -14.41
N SER A 204 5.26 -11.15 -13.56
CA SER A 204 5.09 -10.09 -12.56
C SER A 204 4.85 -8.72 -13.20
N MET A 205 5.53 -8.42 -14.31
CA MET A 205 5.29 -7.19 -15.07
C MET A 205 3.94 -7.18 -15.79
N ALA A 206 3.52 -8.30 -16.37
CA ALA A 206 2.20 -8.41 -16.98
C ALA A 206 1.09 -8.18 -15.94
N LEU A 207 1.23 -8.77 -14.75
CA LEU A 207 0.30 -8.56 -13.63
C LEU A 207 0.31 -7.12 -13.13
N LEU A 208 1.47 -6.46 -13.11
CA LEU A 208 1.58 -5.06 -12.73
C LEU A 208 1.00 -4.10 -13.77
N ALA A 209 1.29 -4.33 -15.05
CA ALA A 209 0.74 -3.56 -16.16
C ALA A 209 -0.78 -3.70 -16.20
N PHE A 210 -1.28 -4.93 -15.99
CA PHE A 210 -2.70 -5.18 -15.77
C PHE A 210 -3.21 -4.37 -14.57
N SER A 211 -2.61 -4.50 -13.38
CA SER A 211 -3.08 -3.76 -12.19
C SER A 211 -3.06 -2.23 -12.36
N LEU A 212 -2.08 -1.70 -13.10
CA LEU A 212 -1.96 -0.26 -13.39
C LEU A 212 -2.99 0.21 -14.42
N ALA A 213 -3.40 -0.63 -15.36
CA ALA A 213 -4.44 -0.29 -16.33
C ALA A 213 -5.82 -0.10 -15.67
N PHE A 214 -6.01 -0.60 -14.45
CA PHE A 214 -7.24 -0.39 -13.67
C PHE A 214 -7.11 0.71 -12.60
N LEU A 215 -5.91 1.22 -12.29
CA LEU A 215 -5.64 2.26 -11.27
C LEU A 215 -5.75 3.69 -11.80
#